data_AF-A0A950D873-F1
#
_entry.id   AF-A0A950D873-F1
#
_cell.length_a   1.000
_cell.length_b   1.000
_cell.length_c   1.000
_cell.angle_alpha   90.00
_cell.angle_beta   90.00
_cell.angle_gamma   90.00
#
_symmetry.space_group_name_H-M   'P 1'
#
loop_
_entity.id
_entity.type
_entity.pdbx_description
1 polymer ?
#
loop_
_entity_poly.entity_id
_entity_poly.type
_entity_poly.pdbx_seq_one_letter_code
_entity_poly.pdbx_strand_id
1 'polypeptide(L)'
;MSKGREIRCYDYVNHPYELVRTALNKDAVAVFQSATNTAASRADSMVSELHLDVGGIGIQTDIWVSVRNIELKDRAGRSGPASRLQLEWEAARLPHLFPLMKAELSIYPLTATETQLEFKGLYEPPFGPLGETVNAIVGHRIAKVCVERFISDIAKYLRKTLH
;
A
#
# COMPACT_ATOMS: atom_id res chain seq x y z
N MET A 1 16.77 19.78 6.86
CA MET A 1 15.92 18.58 7.03
C MET A 1 15.27 18.28 5.69
N SER A 2 15.60 17.17 5.02
CA SER A 2 14.92 16.80 3.76
C SER A 2 13.48 16.43 4.09
N LYS A 3 12.52 17.21 3.58
CA LYS A 3 11.10 16.85 3.67
C LYS A 3 10.88 15.60 2.83
N GLY A 4 10.40 14.51 3.44
CA GLY A 4 9.98 13.33 2.69
C GLY A 4 8.99 13.70 1.58
N ARG A 5 8.89 12.85 0.56
CA ARG A 5 7.96 13.04 -0.57
C ARG A 5 6.65 12.31 -0.29
N GLU A 6 5.56 13.05 -0.29
CA GLU A 6 4.23 12.45 -0.12
C GLU A 6 3.86 11.60 -1.34
N ILE A 7 3.32 10.41 -1.10
CA ILE A 7 2.67 9.57 -2.10
C ILE A 7 1.22 9.41 -1.67
N ARG A 8 0.29 9.77 -2.55
CA ARG A 8 -1.15 9.62 -2.33
C ARG A 8 -1.78 8.99 -3.55
N CYS A 9 -2.60 7.97 -3.34
CA CYS A 9 -3.44 7.39 -4.39
C CYS A 9 -4.73 6.87 -3.77
N TYR A 10 -5.71 6.60 -4.62
CA TYR A 10 -6.99 6.04 -4.21
C TYR A 10 -7.52 5.08 -5.27
N ASP A 11 -8.37 4.15 -4.83
CA ASP A 11 -9.18 3.30 -5.69
C ASP A 11 -10.51 3.02 -4.97
N TYR A 12 -11.48 2.44 -5.66
CA TYR A 12 -12.85 2.28 -5.18
C TYR A 12 -13.25 0.82 -5.10
N VAL A 13 -14.05 0.44 -4.10
CA VAL A 13 -14.67 -0.88 -4.03
C VAL A 13 -16.17 -0.68 -4.19
N ASN A 14 -16.78 -1.35 -5.15
CA ASN A 14 -18.22 -1.31 -5.41
C ASN A 14 -19.01 -2.18 -4.40
N HIS A 15 -18.66 -2.07 -3.12
CA HIS A 15 -19.32 -2.71 -1.99
C HIS A 15 -19.53 -1.70 -0.85
N PRO A 16 -20.60 -1.85 -0.06
CA PRO A 16 -20.83 -1.04 1.14
C PRO A 16 -19.66 -1.05 2.13
N TYR A 17 -19.46 0.11 2.79
CA TYR A 17 -18.38 0.33 3.76
C TYR A 17 -18.29 -0.76 4.83
N GLU A 18 -19.42 -1.17 5.42
CA GLU A 18 -19.40 -2.17 6.50
C GLU A 18 -18.92 -3.54 6.02
N LEU A 19 -19.18 -3.93 4.77
CA LEU A 19 -18.67 -5.20 4.22
C LEU A 19 -17.16 -5.14 4.03
N VAL A 20 -16.66 -4.06 3.45
CA VAL A 20 -15.22 -3.84 3.25
C VAL A 20 -14.48 -3.75 4.59
N ARG A 21 -15.02 -2.98 5.53
CA ARG A 21 -14.52 -2.83 6.89
C ARG A 21 -14.48 -4.18 7.61
N THR A 22 -15.55 -4.97 7.54
CA THR A 22 -15.61 -6.29 8.19
C THR A 22 -14.54 -7.23 7.64
N ALA A 23 -14.33 -7.25 6.32
CA ALA A 23 -13.31 -8.09 5.70
C ALA A 23 -11.89 -7.70 6.14
N LEU A 24 -11.59 -6.40 6.16
CA LEU A 24 -10.28 -5.88 6.59
C LEU A 24 -10.06 -6.04 8.11
N ASN A 25 -11.11 -5.90 8.92
CA ASN A 25 -11.03 -6.12 10.36
C ASN A 25 -10.82 -7.60 10.70
N LYS A 26 -11.43 -8.50 9.93
CA LYS A 26 -11.30 -9.96 10.13
C LYS A 26 -9.86 -10.40 9.92
N ASP A 27 -9.26 -10.05 8.78
CA ASP A 27 -7.86 -10.38 8.47
C ASP A 27 -7.33 -9.56 7.28
N ALA A 28 -6.95 -8.31 7.53
CA ALA A 28 -6.37 -7.46 6.50
C ALA A 28 -5.04 -8.02 5.95
N VAL A 29 -4.27 -8.78 6.73
CA VAL A 29 -3.03 -9.41 6.26
C VAL A 29 -3.35 -10.45 5.19
N ALA A 30 -4.30 -11.34 5.45
CA ALA A 30 -4.73 -12.34 4.46
C ALA A 30 -5.34 -11.70 3.21
N VAL A 31 -6.09 -10.60 3.36
CA VAL A 31 -6.61 -9.82 2.21
C VAL A 31 -5.46 -9.29 1.36
N PHE A 32 -4.46 -8.65 1.96
CA PHE A 32 -3.33 -8.08 1.22
C PHE A 32 -2.48 -9.16 0.56
N GLN A 33 -2.22 -10.26 1.26
CA GLN A 33 -1.52 -11.41 0.68
C GLN A 33 -2.28 -11.99 -0.50
N SER A 34 -3.58 -12.24 -0.35
CA SER A 34 -4.40 -12.81 -1.43
C SER A 34 -4.53 -11.87 -2.64
N ALA A 35 -4.59 -10.57 -2.40
CA ALA A 35 -4.64 -9.56 -3.46
C ALA A 35 -3.33 -9.49 -4.26
N THR A 36 -2.19 -9.64 -3.59
CA THR A 36 -0.86 -9.40 -4.19
C THR A 36 -0.16 -10.68 -4.66
N ASN A 37 -0.56 -11.86 -4.18
CA ASN A 37 0.10 -13.13 -4.46
C ASN A 37 -0.36 -13.78 -5.77
N THR A 38 -0.20 -13.08 -6.90
CA THR A 38 -0.50 -13.64 -8.24
C THR A 38 0.72 -14.19 -8.99
N ALA A 39 1.95 -14.09 -8.47
CA ALA A 39 3.14 -14.66 -9.15
C ALA A 39 4.41 -14.91 -8.28
N ALA A 40 4.31 -15.13 -6.96
CA ALA A 40 5.48 -15.30 -6.08
C ALA A 40 5.76 -16.78 -5.75
N SER A 41 6.64 -17.42 -6.50
CA SER A 41 7.10 -18.79 -6.22
C SER A 41 8.14 -18.80 -5.10
N ARG A 42 7.81 -19.50 -4.01
CA ARG A 42 8.70 -20.22 -3.08
C ARG A 42 9.78 -19.39 -2.35
N ALA A 43 9.42 -18.83 -1.20
CA ALA A 43 10.25 -18.87 -0.01
C ALA A 43 9.40 -18.54 1.23
N ASP A 44 9.55 -19.34 2.28
CA ASP A 44 8.96 -19.13 3.60
C ASP A 44 9.32 -17.74 4.14
N SER A 45 8.31 -16.90 4.34
CA SER A 45 8.10 -15.91 5.41
C SER A 45 7.08 -14.89 4.94
N MET A 46 6.47 -14.18 5.89
CA MET A 46 5.31 -13.28 5.73
C MET A 46 5.55 -12.09 4.80
N VAL A 47 5.62 -12.33 3.51
CA VAL A 47 6.06 -11.29 2.61
C VAL A 47 5.30 -11.34 1.28
N SER A 48 4.50 -10.30 1.02
CA SER A 48 3.84 -10.09 -0.27
C SER A 48 4.89 -9.65 -1.29
N GLU A 49 5.18 -10.48 -2.30
CA GLU A 49 6.12 -10.15 -3.38
C GLU A 49 5.36 -9.44 -4.52
N LEU A 50 5.61 -8.13 -4.70
CA LEU A 50 5.08 -7.38 -5.83
C LEU A 50 6.12 -7.33 -6.96
N HIS A 51 5.94 -8.16 -7.99
CA HIS A 51 6.78 -8.17 -9.19
C HIS A 51 6.35 -7.07 -10.16
N LEU A 52 7.16 -6.04 -10.35
CA LEU A 52 6.92 -4.97 -11.32
C LEU A 52 7.99 -4.93 -12.40
N ASP A 53 7.55 -4.95 -13.65
CA ASP A 53 8.36 -4.56 -14.81
C ASP A 53 8.06 -3.08 -15.13
N VAL A 54 9.03 -2.20 -14.88
CA VAL A 54 8.93 -0.78 -15.20
C VAL A 54 9.71 -0.54 -16.48
N GLY A 55 8.99 -0.46 -17.60
CA GLY A 55 9.57 -0.28 -18.93
C GLY A 55 10.54 0.91 -19.00
N GLY A 56 11.79 0.61 -19.39
CA GLY A 56 12.82 1.57 -19.77
C GLY A 56 14.10 1.56 -18.94
N ILE A 57 14.09 1.00 -17.73
CA ILE A 57 15.30 0.78 -16.91
C ILE A 57 15.09 -0.54 -16.19
N GLY A 58 15.82 -1.59 -16.60
CA GLY A 58 15.64 -2.97 -16.15
C GLY A 58 15.95 -3.19 -14.66
N ILE A 59 15.08 -2.70 -13.79
CA ILE A 59 15.15 -2.91 -12.35
C ILE A 59 13.90 -3.70 -11.94
N GLN A 60 14.04 -5.01 -11.94
CA GLN A 60 13.09 -5.94 -11.35
C GLN A 60 13.26 -5.90 -9.83
N THR A 61 12.57 -4.98 -9.14
CA THR A 61 12.62 -4.92 -7.68
C THR A 61 11.49 -5.73 -7.08
N ASP A 62 11.85 -6.81 -6.39
CA ASP A 62 10.91 -7.51 -5.52
C ASP A 62 10.76 -6.70 -4.25
N ILE A 63 9.56 -6.15 -4.09
CA ILE A 63 9.23 -5.34 -2.93
C ILE A 63 8.29 -6.12 -2.03
N TRP A 64 8.61 -6.07 -0.73
CA TRP A 64 8.21 -7.06 0.23
C TRP A 64 7.47 -6.38 1.41
N VAL A 65 6.14 -6.54 1.36
CA VAL A 65 5.08 -5.99 2.23
C VAL A 65 5.06 -6.37 3.72
N SER A 66 5.59 -5.62 4.70
CA SER A 66 5.37 -5.93 6.14
C SER A 66 4.41 -4.96 6.85
N VAL A 67 3.11 -5.26 6.89
CA VAL A 67 2.16 -4.44 7.66
C VAL A 67 2.34 -4.67 9.17
N ARG A 68 2.95 -3.71 9.86
CA ARG A 68 3.34 -3.87 11.28
C ARG A 68 2.23 -3.59 12.29
N ASN A 69 1.24 -2.76 11.97
CA ASN A 69 0.13 -2.48 12.89
C ASN A 69 -1.18 -2.15 12.17
N ILE A 70 -2.19 -2.99 12.35
CA ILE A 70 -3.53 -2.76 11.81
C ILE A 70 -4.44 -2.32 12.96
N GLU A 71 -4.46 -1.02 13.21
CA GLU A 71 -5.38 -0.41 14.18
C GLU A 71 -6.57 0.21 13.44
N LEU A 72 -7.64 -0.57 13.30
CA LEU A 72 -8.91 -0.05 12.80
C LEU A 72 -9.51 0.93 13.81
N LYS A 73 -9.23 2.21 13.63
CA LYS A 73 -9.85 3.28 14.41
C LYS A 73 -11.07 3.80 13.67
N ASP A 74 -12.24 3.46 14.20
CA ASP A 74 -13.48 4.09 13.77
C ASP A 74 -13.41 5.57 14.15
N ARG A 75 -13.42 6.43 13.14
CA ARG A 75 -13.56 7.87 13.32
C ARG A 75 -14.94 8.27 12.84
N ALA A 76 -15.84 8.57 13.77
CA ALA A 76 -17.03 9.33 13.47
C ALA A 76 -16.66 10.82 13.45
N GLY A 77 -16.54 11.40 12.27
CA GLY A 77 -16.34 12.84 12.08
C GLY A 77 -17.54 13.50 11.41
N ARG A 78 -17.44 14.82 11.13
CA ARG A 78 -18.44 15.52 10.30
C ARG A 78 -18.61 14.90 8.90
N SER A 79 -17.61 14.16 8.42
CA SER A 79 -17.60 13.50 7.11
C SER A 79 -18.08 12.04 7.13
N GLY A 80 -18.63 11.55 8.25
CA GLY A 80 -19.11 10.16 8.37
C GLY A 80 -18.07 9.18 8.93
N PRO A 81 -18.35 7.87 8.89
CA PRO A 81 -17.48 6.84 9.44
C PRO A 81 -16.24 6.65 8.55
N ALA A 82 -15.07 6.53 9.17
CA ALA A 82 -13.83 6.16 8.49
C ALA A 82 -13.05 5.18 9.33
N SER A 83 -12.33 4.30 8.66
CA SER A 83 -11.47 3.28 9.24
C SER A 83 -10.06 3.45 8.69
N ARG A 84 -9.04 3.19 9.51
CA ARG A 84 -7.63 3.46 9.16
C ARG A 84 -6.76 2.25 9.45
N LEU A 85 -5.73 2.04 8.63
CA LEU A 85 -4.72 1.01 8.82
C LEU A 85 -3.36 1.68 8.69
N GLN A 86 -2.44 1.42 9.64
CA GLN A 86 -1.07 1.92 9.54
C GLN A 86 -0.20 0.88 8.84
N LEU A 87 0.48 1.32 7.79
CA LEU A 87 1.33 0.47 6.98
C LEU A 87 2.77 0.93 7.15
N GLU A 88 3.67 0.00 7.43
CA GLU A 88 5.09 0.22 7.26
C GLU A 88 5.55 -0.64 6.09
N TRP A 89 6.48 -0.12 5.30
CA TRP A 89 6.91 -0.77 4.08
C TRP A 89 8.44 -0.68 4.01
N GLU A 90 9.11 -1.82 3.93
CA GLU A 90 10.54 -1.94 3.62
C GLU A 90 10.78 -2.78 2.35
N ALA A 91 11.90 -2.58 1.64
CA ALA A 91 12.27 -3.45 0.52
C ALA A 91 13.11 -4.65 1.01
N ALA A 92 12.62 -5.88 0.89
CA ALA A 92 13.34 -7.00 1.54
C ALA A 92 14.60 -7.48 0.82
N ARG A 93 14.89 -7.08 -0.42
CA ARG A 93 16.17 -7.42 -1.08
C ARG A 93 17.22 -6.31 -1.00
N LEU A 94 16.83 -5.05 -0.82
CA LEU A 94 17.74 -3.90 -0.78
C LEU A 94 17.30 -2.85 0.26
N PRO A 95 17.31 -3.19 1.57
CA PRO A 95 16.80 -2.33 2.64
C PRO A 95 17.54 -0.98 2.78
N HIS A 96 18.76 -0.88 2.21
CA HIS A 96 19.55 0.35 2.21
C HIS A 96 19.35 1.22 0.96
N LEU A 97 18.77 0.69 -0.12
CA LEU A 97 18.54 1.42 -1.37
C LEU A 97 17.07 1.82 -1.56
N PHE A 98 16.15 1.12 -0.91
CA PHE A 98 14.74 1.49 -0.88
C PHE A 98 14.31 1.74 0.57
N PRO A 99 13.89 2.97 0.88
CA PRO A 99 13.69 3.39 2.25
C PRO A 99 12.41 2.81 2.86
N LEU A 100 12.39 2.82 4.19
CA LEU A 100 11.18 2.61 4.96
C LEU A 100 10.14 3.67 4.61
N MET A 101 8.96 3.26 4.12
CA MET A 101 7.81 4.13 3.98
C MET A 101 6.81 3.86 5.10
N LYS A 102 6.39 4.92 5.79
CA LYS A 102 5.24 4.90 6.70
C LYS A 102 4.03 5.44 5.98
N ALA A 103 2.92 4.74 6.07
CA ALA A 103 1.70 5.09 5.38
C ALA A 103 0.44 4.80 6.20
N GLU A 104 -0.64 5.45 5.80
CA GLU A 104 -2.00 5.24 6.29
C GLU A 104 -2.85 4.79 5.09
N LEU A 105 -3.54 3.66 5.23
CA LEU A 105 -4.63 3.26 4.35
C LEU A 105 -5.94 3.58 5.06
N SER A 106 -6.68 4.54 4.54
CA SER A 106 -8.01 4.92 5.02
C SER A 106 -9.08 4.29 4.14
N ILE A 107 -10.18 3.88 4.75
CA ILE A 107 -11.40 3.48 4.05
C ILE A 107 -12.58 4.29 4.60
N TYR A 108 -13.47 4.72 3.72
CA TYR A 108 -14.67 5.48 4.10
C TYR A 108 -15.76 5.29 3.05
N PRO A 109 -17.05 5.39 3.42
CA PRO A 109 -18.15 5.30 2.47
C PRO A 109 -18.12 6.51 1.55
N LEU A 110 -18.18 6.24 0.24
CA LEU A 110 -18.42 7.28 -0.77
C LEU A 110 -19.92 7.39 -1.08
N THR A 111 -20.59 6.24 -1.15
CA THR A 111 -22.05 6.11 -1.31
C THR A 111 -22.56 4.93 -0.46
N ALA A 112 -23.86 4.61 -0.55
CA ALA A 112 -24.43 3.44 0.12
C ALA A 112 -23.82 2.10 -0.36
N THR A 113 -23.27 2.06 -1.57
CA THR A 113 -22.76 0.84 -2.23
C THR A 113 -21.30 0.95 -2.65
N GLU A 114 -20.62 2.03 -2.28
CA GLU A 114 -19.25 2.29 -2.72
C GLU A 114 -18.38 2.76 -1.56
N THR A 115 -17.21 2.14 -1.45
CA THR A 115 -16.19 2.45 -0.45
C THR A 115 -14.95 2.96 -1.16
N GLN A 116 -14.41 4.10 -0.73
CA GLN A 116 -13.13 4.57 -1.23
C GLN A 116 -12.01 4.02 -0.35
N LEU A 117 -10.95 3.52 -0.99
CA LEU A 117 -9.67 3.22 -0.39
C LEU A 117 -8.73 4.38 -0.70
N GLU A 118 -8.13 4.97 0.33
CA GLU A 118 -7.17 6.06 0.19
C GLU A 118 -5.86 5.68 0.86
N PHE A 119 -4.78 5.67 0.09
CA PHE A 119 -3.43 5.50 0.59
C PHE A 119 -2.73 6.85 0.72
N LYS A 120 -2.07 7.07 1.85
CA LYS A 120 -1.22 8.23 2.09
C LYS A 120 0.07 7.81 2.79
N GLY A 121 1.20 7.94 2.09
CA GLY A 121 2.52 7.60 2.61
C GLY A 121 3.53 8.73 2.50
N LEU A 122 4.54 8.71 3.36
CA LEU A 122 5.70 9.57 3.26
C LEU A 122 6.92 8.74 2.84
N TYR A 123 7.45 9.02 1.66
CA TYR A 123 8.68 8.42 1.15
C TYR A 123 9.89 9.22 1.64
N GLU A 124 10.76 8.62 2.44
CA GLU A 124 11.99 9.23 2.93
C GLU A 124 13.19 8.75 2.09
N PRO A 125 13.84 9.57 1.24
CA PRO A 125 14.90 9.06 0.37
C PRO A 125 16.08 8.44 1.15
N PRO A 126 16.74 7.39 0.60
CA PRO A 126 17.91 6.78 1.23
C PRO A 126 19.08 7.78 1.29
N PHE A 127 19.93 7.66 2.31
CA PHE A 127 21.13 8.50 2.53
C PHE A 127 20.88 9.99 2.86
N GLY A 128 19.65 10.37 3.18
CA GLY A 128 19.31 11.74 3.58
C GLY A 128 19.49 12.77 2.45
N PRO A 129 19.59 14.08 2.76
CA PRO A 129 19.61 15.15 1.75
C PRO A 129 20.82 15.14 0.81
N LEU A 130 21.84 14.32 1.07
CA LEU A 130 23.09 14.23 0.31
C LEU A 130 23.20 12.95 -0.54
N GLY A 131 22.20 12.06 -0.51
CA GLY A 131 22.12 10.91 -1.40
C GLY A 131 21.74 11.35 -2.81
N GLU A 132 22.62 11.10 -3.78
CA GLU A 132 22.48 11.35 -5.22
C GLU A 132 21.03 11.61 -5.69
N THR A 133 20.71 12.88 -5.97
CA THR A 133 19.33 13.35 -6.23
C THR A 133 18.62 12.58 -7.34
N VAL A 134 19.37 12.00 -8.27
CA VAL A 134 18.86 11.15 -9.36
C VAL A 134 18.28 9.84 -8.81
N ASN A 135 18.97 9.16 -7.88
CA ASN A 135 18.50 7.92 -7.28
C ASN A 135 17.20 8.14 -6.47
N ALA A 136 17.10 9.27 -5.77
CA ALA A 136 15.89 9.64 -5.02
C ALA A 136 14.66 9.90 -5.92
N ILE A 137 14.87 10.45 -7.13
CA ILE A 137 13.78 10.67 -8.10
C ILE A 137 13.31 9.35 -8.70
N VAL A 138 14.25 8.49 -9.10
CA VAL A 138 13.94 7.16 -9.66
C VAL A 138 13.24 6.29 -8.61
N GLY A 139 13.77 6.23 -7.39
CA GLY A 139 13.17 5.48 -6.28
C GLY A 139 11.76 5.95 -5.93
N HIS A 140 11.52 7.27 -5.90
CA HIS A 140 10.16 7.80 -5.66
C HIS A 140 9.17 7.40 -6.77
N ARG A 141 9.59 7.41 -8.04
CA ARG A 141 8.73 6.98 -9.17
C ARG A 141 8.39 5.50 -9.05
N ILE A 142 9.38 4.66 -8.76
CA ILE A 142 9.18 3.23 -8.54
C ILE A 142 8.21 3.03 -7.36
N ALA A 143 8.47 3.67 -6.21
CA ALA A 143 7.60 3.58 -5.03
C ALA A 143 6.15 3.98 -5.35
N LYS A 144 5.95 5.06 -6.12
CA LYS A 144 4.61 5.49 -6.54
C LYS A 144 3.89 4.42 -7.35
N VAL A 145 4.53 3.86 -8.38
CA VAL A 145 3.94 2.80 -9.22
C VAL A 145 3.62 1.56 -8.39
N CYS A 146 4.48 1.22 -7.42
CA CYS A 146 4.26 0.09 -6.52
C CYS A 146 3.03 0.29 -5.65
N VAL A 147 2.89 1.48 -5.05
CA VAL A 147 1.73 1.86 -4.24
C VAL A 147 0.45 1.85 -5.07
N GLU A 148 0.47 2.41 -6.27
CA GLU A 148 -0.71 2.43 -7.17
C GLU A 148 -1.17 1.02 -7.52
N ARG A 149 -0.23 0.12 -7.85
CA ARG A 149 -0.57 -1.27 -8.15
C ARG A 149 -1.09 -2.02 -6.92
N PHE A 150 -0.45 -1.84 -5.76
CA PHE A 150 -0.87 -2.46 -4.51
C PHE A 150 -2.33 -2.11 -4.16
N ILE A 151 -2.69 -0.83 -4.22
CA ILE A 151 -4.05 -0.38 -3.93
C ILE A 151 -5.04 -0.90 -4.98
N SER A 152 -4.64 -0.93 -6.25
CA SER A 152 -5.49 -1.49 -7.31
C SER A 152 -5.76 -2.97 -7.14
N ASP A 153 -4.74 -3.75 -6.74
CA ASP A 153 -4.88 -5.20 -6.54
C ASP A 153 -5.75 -5.51 -5.32
N ILE A 154 -5.64 -4.73 -4.23
CA ILE A 154 -6.56 -4.82 -3.08
C ILE A 154 -7.99 -4.50 -3.50
N ALA A 155 -8.20 -3.40 -4.23
CA ALA A 155 -9.53 -3.02 -4.68
C ALA A 155 -10.15 -4.11 -5.56
N LYS A 156 -9.42 -4.61 -6.56
CA LYS A 156 -9.87 -5.72 -7.43
C LYS A 156 -10.21 -6.97 -6.63
N TYR A 157 -9.38 -7.35 -5.66
CA TYR A 157 -9.63 -8.50 -4.81
C TYR A 157 -10.93 -8.33 -4.03
N LEU A 158 -11.10 -7.21 -3.31
CA LEU A 158 -12.30 -6.94 -2.53
C LEU A 158 -13.57 -6.86 -3.39
N ARG A 159 -13.51 -6.26 -4.59
CA ARG A 159 -14.63 -6.26 -5.55
C ARG A 159 -15.07 -7.68 -5.90
N LYS A 160 -14.11 -8.61 -6.04
CA LYS A 160 -14.34 -9.99 -6.47
C LYS A 160 -14.81 -10.91 -5.34
N THR A 161 -14.32 -10.74 -4.12
CA THR A 161 -14.52 -11.70 -3.02
C THR A 161 -15.65 -11.33 -2.07
N LEU A 162 -16.12 -10.09 -2.10
CA LEU A 162 -17.26 -9.66 -1.29
C LEU A 162 -18.56 -9.90 -2.06
N HIS A 163 -19.59 -10.32 -1.33
CA HIS A 163 -20.94 -10.65 -1.83
C HIS A 163 -21.99 -10.04 -0.91
#